data_AF-A0A1J0TRY3-F1
#
_entry.id   AF-A0A1J0TRY3-F1
#
_cell.length_a   1.000
_cell.length_b   1.000
_cell.length_c   1.000
_cell.angle_alpha   90.00
_cell.angle_beta   90.00
_cell.angle_gamma   90.00
#
_symmetry.space_group_name_H-M   'P 1'
#
loop_
_entity.id
_entity.type
_entity.pdbx_description
1 polymer ?
#
loop_
_entity_poly.entity_id
_entity_poly.type
_entity_poly.pdbx_seq_one_letter_code
_entity_poly.pdbx_strand_id
1 'polypeptide(L)'
;MTENDTLAQYSDWAFESAFAVLVLALLLLIAEYATHRADVVAERERELVAAGRQQAPAERATGPGRIDQTPRRTVSQRLGNMGRALVVVVAGLQLASIVLRGLATERFPLGNMYEFVSMACTAAVIFGLIVLRKPAYRIMWVYLVVPVLILMFLAATVLYADAAPVVPALRSFWLPIHVTIISVGSGIFLVSGVASVLFLLRIRFPKGEERSGVFAAIAERLPDAQTLDRLAYRTTIIGFPLFGAGIILGAIWAEAAWGRFWGWDPKETVSFISWVVYAAYLHARATSGWRNTRAAWINIVGFVTVLFNLFIINMVVSGLHSYAGLN
;
A
#
# COMPACT_ATOMS: atom_id res chain seq x y z
N MET A 1 34.94 3.80 -11.53
CA MET A 1 34.78 3.57 -10.08
C MET A 1 34.11 2.23 -9.95
N THR A 2 34.80 1.30 -9.30
CA THR A 2 34.35 -0.08 -9.09
C THR A 2 33.18 -0.06 -8.13
N GLU A 3 32.09 -0.67 -8.54
CA GLU A 3 30.91 -0.91 -7.73
C GLU A 3 31.27 -1.62 -6.43
N ASN A 4 30.61 -1.25 -5.32
CA ASN A 4 30.84 -1.95 -4.05
C ASN A 4 29.94 -3.17 -3.96
N ASP A 5 30.41 -4.28 -4.53
CA ASP A 5 29.68 -5.56 -4.62
C ASP A 5 29.17 -6.05 -3.25
N THR A 6 29.90 -5.75 -2.16
CA THR A 6 29.46 -6.12 -0.80
C THR A 6 28.21 -5.37 -0.37
N LEU A 7 28.14 -4.05 -0.64
CA LEU A 7 26.96 -3.26 -0.32
C LEU A 7 25.77 -3.61 -1.22
N ALA A 8 26.02 -3.94 -2.50
CA ALA A 8 24.99 -4.43 -3.40
C ALA A 8 24.40 -5.75 -2.88
N GLN A 9 25.24 -6.69 -2.46
CA GLN A 9 24.80 -7.96 -1.87
C GLN A 9 23.98 -7.75 -0.58
N TYR A 10 24.40 -6.83 0.30
CA TYR A 10 23.62 -6.51 1.50
C TYR A 10 22.27 -5.85 1.19
N SER A 11 22.20 -5.05 0.11
CA SER A 11 20.93 -4.50 -0.38
C SER A 11 19.95 -5.60 -0.79
N ASP A 12 20.45 -6.60 -1.51
CA ASP A 12 19.64 -7.72 -1.99
C ASP A 12 19.19 -8.62 -0.84
N TRP A 13 20.08 -8.94 0.11
CA TRP A 13 19.70 -9.66 1.32
C TRP A 13 18.67 -8.90 2.17
N ALA A 14 18.79 -7.57 2.26
CA ALA A 14 17.79 -6.76 2.94
C ALA A 14 16.43 -6.81 2.24
N PHE A 15 16.40 -6.82 0.90
CA PHE A 15 15.17 -6.96 0.11
C PHE A 15 14.53 -8.35 0.30
N GLU A 16 15.30 -9.42 0.17
CA GLU A 16 14.86 -10.80 0.35
C GLU A 16 14.38 -11.05 1.79
N SER A 17 15.09 -10.52 2.77
CA SER A 17 14.69 -10.56 4.19
C SER A 17 13.37 -9.82 4.40
N ALA A 18 13.21 -8.63 3.79
CA ALA A 18 11.95 -7.89 3.84
C ALA A 18 10.80 -8.71 3.26
N PHE A 19 11.02 -9.40 2.14
CA PHE A 19 10.03 -10.29 1.54
C PHE A 19 9.64 -11.44 2.48
N ALA A 20 10.62 -12.15 3.04
CA ALA A 20 10.39 -13.26 3.95
C ALA A 20 9.65 -12.83 5.23
N VAL A 21 10.07 -11.71 5.83
CA VAL A 21 9.40 -11.15 7.02
C VAL A 21 7.99 -10.67 6.68
N LEU A 22 7.75 -10.14 5.47
CA LEU A 22 6.42 -9.72 5.03
C LEU A 22 5.48 -10.92 4.82
N VAL A 23 5.99 -12.08 4.37
CA VAL A 23 5.22 -13.34 4.33
C VAL A 23 4.83 -13.77 5.74
N LEU A 24 5.76 -13.75 6.70
CA LEU A 24 5.44 -14.06 8.10
C LEU A 24 4.41 -13.08 8.69
N ALA A 25 4.54 -11.79 8.38
CA ALA A 25 3.58 -10.77 8.78
C ALA A 25 2.19 -11.08 8.20
N LEU A 26 2.11 -11.45 6.92
CA LEU A 26 0.85 -11.83 6.28
C LEU A 26 0.21 -13.04 6.98
N LEU A 27 0.98 -14.09 7.31
CA LEU A 27 0.46 -15.25 8.01
C LEU A 27 -0.13 -14.88 9.38
N LEU A 28 0.54 -14.02 10.14
CA LEU A 28 0.02 -13.51 11.42
C LEU A 28 -1.25 -12.67 11.26
N LEU A 29 -1.31 -11.84 10.21
CA LEU A 29 -2.48 -11.02 9.91
C LEU A 29 -3.66 -11.88 9.41
N ILE A 30 -3.40 -12.96 8.68
CA ILE A 30 -4.42 -13.96 8.30
C ILE A 30 -4.90 -14.72 9.55
N ALA A 31 -4.00 -15.08 10.47
CA ALA A 31 -4.37 -15.73 11.72
C ALA A 31 -5.21 -14.81 12.61
N GLU A 32 -4.88 -13.51 12.68
CA GLU A 32 -5.72 -12.48 13.28
C GLU A 32 -7.11 -12.46 12.62
N TYR A 33 -7.15 -12.40 11.29
CA TYR A 33 -8.38 -12.36 10.49
C TYR A 33 -9.29 -13.58 10.73
N ALA A 34 -8.70 -14.75 10.92
CA ALA A 34 -9.42 -16.00 11.19
C ALA A 34 -9.96 -16.06 12.63
N THR A 35 -9.17 -15.59 13.60
CA THR A 35 -9.51 -15.68 15.04
C THR A 35 -10.43 -14.56 15.53
N HIS A 36 -10.56 -13.46 14.80
CA HIS A 36 -11.36 -12.29 15.19
C HIS A 36 -12.82 -12.63 15.53
N ARG A 37 -13.49 -13.49 14.74
CA ARG A 37 -14.90 -13.84 15.00
C ARG A 37 -15.05 -14.64 16.30
N ALA A 38 -14.13 -15.58 16.56
CA ALA A 38 -14.15 -16.38 17.77
C ALA A 38 -13.97 -15.49 19.02
N ASP A 39 -13.06 -14.52 18.95
CA ASP A 39 -12.86 -13.54 20.02
C ASP A 39 -14.12 -12.68 20.27
N VAL A 40 -14.79 -12.19 19.21
CA VAL A 40 -16.04 -11.41 19.35
C VAL A 40 -17.17 -12.22 19.99
N VAL A 41 -17.30 -13.51 19.64
CA VAL A 41 -18.31 -14.39 20.24
C VAL A 41 -17.99 -14.63 21.71
N ALA A 42 -16.74 -14.93 22.04
CA ALA A 42 -16.30 -15.13 23.42
C ALA A 42 -16.45 -13.88 24.29
N GLU A 43 -16.26 -12.67 23.73
CA GLU A 43 -16.54 -11.41 24.43
C GLU A 43 -18.03 -11.23 24.71
N ARG A 44 -18.90 -11.46 23.72
CA ARG A 44 -20.36 -11.40 23.90
C ARG A 44 -20.86 -12.38 24.95
N GLU A 45 -20.36 -13.62 24.93
CA GLU A 45 -20.72 -14.62 25.96
C GLU A 45 -20.33 -14.15 27.36
N ARG A 46 -19.15 -13.55 27.54
CA ARG A 46 -18.74 -12.99 28.84
C ARG A 46 -19.62 -11.83 29.28
N GLU A 47 -20.00 -10.94 28.37
CA GLU A 47 -20.93 -9.84 28.67
C GLU A 47 -22.30 -10.37 29.10
N LEU A 48 -22.82 -11.38 28.42
CA LEU A 48 -24.09 -12.04 28.79
C LEU A 48 -24.00 -12.73 30.16
N VAL A 49 -22.89 -13.42 30.46
CA VAL A 49 -22.63 -14.03 31.76
C VAL A 49 -22.52 -12.97 32.87
N ALA A 50 -21.88 -11.83 32.59
CA ALA A 50 -21.79 -10.72 33.54
C ALA A 50 -23.14 -10.05 33.79
N ALA A 51 -23.96 -9.87 32.75
CA ALA A 51 -25.33 -9.35 32.86
C ALA A 51 -26.24 -10.31 33.65
N GLY A 52 -26.10 -11.62 33.46
CA GLY A 52 -26.81 -12.63 34.25
C GLY A 52 -26.41 -12.64 35.73
N ARG A 53 -25.15 -12.29 36.04
CA ARG A 53 -24.65 -12.20 37.43
C ARG A 53 -25.11 -10.93 38.17
N GLN A 54 -25.53 -9.88 37.45
CA GLN A 54 -26.06 -8.65 38.05
C GLN A 54 -27.49 -8.79 38.62
N GLN A 55 -28.19 -9.92 38.41
CA GLN A 55 -29.50 -10.16 39.01
C GLN A 55 -29.46 -10.68 40.46
N ALA A 56 -28.29 -11.05 40.98
CA ALA A 56 -28.11 -11.24 42.43
C ALA A 56 -27.79 -9.87 43.05
N PRO A 57 -28.42 -9.47 44.19
CA PRO A 57 -28.09 -8.22 44.85
C PRO A 57 -26.64 -8.29 45.34
N ALA A 58 -25.72 -7.74 44.55
CA ALA A 58 -24.34 -7.57 44.94
C ALA A 58 -24.31 -6.46 45.98
N GLU A 59 -24.08 -6.83 47.24
CA GLU A 59 -23.50 -5.92 48.23
C GLU A 59 -22.34 -5.19 47.54
N ARG A 60 -22.52 -3.89 47.28
CA ARG A 60 -21.50 -3.02 46.71
C ARG A 60 -20.45 -2.77 47.79
N ALA A 61 -19.58 -3.75 48.01
CA ALA A 61 -18.41 -3.60 48.85
C ALA A 61 -17.40 -2.66 48.17
N THR A 62 -17.53 -1.36 48.44
CA THR A 62 -16.58 -0.31 48.07
C THR A 62 -15.38 -0.32 49.02
N GLY A 63 -14.53 -1.34 48.92
CA GLY A 63 -13.27 -1.39 49.67
C GLY A 63 -12.14 -0.67 48.92
N PRO A 64 -11.35 0.20 49.56
CA PRO A 64 -10.15 0.78 48.94
C PRO A 64 -9.12 -0.33 48.65
N GLY A 65 -8.60 -0.37 47.42
CA GLY A 65 -7.59 -1.37 46.99
C GLY A 65 -8.01 -2.32 45.87
N ARG A 66 -9.23 -2.21 45.33
CA ARG A 66 -9.60 -2.98 44.13
C ARG A 66 -8.91 -2.41 42.89
N ILE A 67 -7.89 -3.12 42.40
CA ILE A 67 -7.27 -2.87 41.11
C ILE A 67 -8.24 -3.39 40.05
N ASP A 68 -8.81 -2.51 39.21
CA ASP A 68 -9.57 -2.96 38.06
C ASP A 68 -8.66 -3.84 37.20
N GLN A 69 -9.06 -5.10 37.01
CA GLN A 69 -8.29 -6.03 36.21
C GLN A 69 -8.23 -5.49 34.78
N THR A 70 -7.03 -5.08 34.35
CA THR A 70 -6.81 -4.60 32.98
C THR A 70 -7.31 -5.65 31.99
N PRO A 71 -8.16 -5.29 31.01
CA PRO A 71 -8.68 -6.24 30.04
C PRO A 71 -7.55 -7.03 29.38
N ARG A 72 -7.57 -8.37 29.52
CA ARG A 72 -6.54 -9.23 28.92
C ARG A 72 -6.71 -9.21 27.40
N ARG A 73 -5.67 -8.79 26.68
CA ARG A 73 -5.65 -8.79 25.21
C ARG A 73 -6.02 -10.15 24.64
N THR A 74 -6.97 -10.17 23.70
CA THR A 74 -7.42 -11.38 23.00
C THR A 74 -6.33 -11.98 22.11
N VAL A 75 -6.54 -13.21 21.62
CA VAL A 75 -5.56 -13.88 20.76
C VAL A 75 -5.42 -13.14 19.43
N SER A 76 -6.54 -12.77 18.78
CA SER A 76 -6.55 -11.96 17.56
C SER A 76 -5.80 -10.64 17.78
N GLN A 77 -6.04 -9.99 18.93
CA GLN A 77 -5.36 -8.74 19.27
C GLN A 77 -3.83 -8.91 19.38
N ARG A 78 -3.35 -10.01 19.95
CA ARG A 78 -1.90 -10.29 20.04
C ARG A 78 -1.30 -10.58 18.67
N LEU A 79 -1.94 -11.47 17.90
CA LEU A 79 -1.46 -11.87 16.57
C LEU A 79 -1.31 -10.69 15.63
N GLY A 80 -2.30 -9.81 15.55
CA GLY A 80 -2.17 -8.62 14.70
C GLY A 80 -1.27 -7.53 15.26
N ASN A 81 -0.97 -7.51 16.57
CA ASN A 81 0.08 -6.63 17.08
C ASN A 81 1.45 -7.14 16.62
N MET A 82 1.68 -8.45 16.68
CA MET A 82 2.89 -9.09 16.17
C MET A 82 3.03 -8.90 14.66
N GLY A 83 1.96 -9.16 13.89
CA GLY A 83 1.96 -8.94 12.44
C GLY A 83 2.31 -7.50 12.06
N ARG A 84 1.71 -6.51 12.74
CA ARG A 84 2.05 -5.09 12.51
C ARG A 84 3.47 -4.72 12.96
N ALA A 85 3.98 -5.32 14.02
CA ALA A 85 5.38 -5.13 14.42
C ALA A 85 6.33 -5.65 13.34
N LEU A 86 6.03 -6.81 12.73
CA LEU A 86 6.79 -7.31 11.59
C LEU A 86 6.70 -6.39 10.37
N VAL A 87 5.53 -5.77 10.10
CA VAL A 87 5.42 -4.77 9.02
C VAL A 87 6.34 -3.55 9.26
N VAL A 88 6.53 -3.12 10.51
CA VAL A 88 7.50 -2.07 10.83
C VAL A 88 8.93 -2.52 10.54
N VAL A 89 9.27 -3.77 10.86
CA VAL A 89 10.58 -4.36 10.50
C VAL A 89 10.75 -4.41 8.99
N VAL A 90 9.72 -4.82 8.23
CA VAL A 90 9.73 -4.80 6.76
C VAL A 90 10.02 -3.41 6.21
N ALA A 91 9.36 -2.37 6.74
CA ALA A 91 9.61 -1.00 6.31
C ALA A 91 11.08 -0.59 6.53
N GLY A 92 11.67 -0.99 7.67
CA GLY A 92 13.08 -0.77 7.95
C GLY A 92 14.01 -1.51 6.99
N LEU A 93 13.73 -2.79 6.70
CA LEU A 93 14.51 -3.60 5.78
C LEU A 93 14.42 -3.09 4.33
N GLN A 94 13.24 -2.67 3.88
CA GLN A 94 13.07 -2.09 2.54
C GLN A 94 13.82 -0.75 2.41
N LEU A 95 13.75 0.12 3.43
CA LEU A 95 14.55 1.35 3.45
C LEU A 95 16.05 1.05 3.46
N ALA A 96 16.49 0.06 4.25
CA ALA A 96 17.89 -0.36 4.28
C ALA A 96 18.33 -0.87 2.90
N SER A 97 17.51 -1.71 2.23
CA SER A 97 17.78 -2.20 0.89
C SER A 97 18.00 -1.03 -0.10
N ILE A 98 17.10 -0.05 -0.12
CA ILE A 98 17.21 1.13 -0.99
C ILE A 98 18.49 1.91 -0.66
N VAL A 99 18.74 2.24 0.62
CA VAL A 99 19.92 3.03 1.02
C VAL A 99 21.21 2.32 0.67
N LEU A 100 21.33 1.02 1.00
CA LEU A 100 22.50 0.22 0.69
C LEU A 100 22.77 0.16 -0.81
N ARG A 101 21.71 0.06 -1.63
CA ARG A 101 21.84 0.07 -3.09
C ARG A 101 22.36 1.40 -3.63
N GLY A 102 21.87 2.50 -3.06
CA GLY A 102 22.35 3.83 -3.41
C GLY A 102 23.82 4.03 -3.05
N LEU A 103 24.24 3.54 -1.88
CA LEU A 103 25.64 3.58 -1.45
C LEU A 103 26.53 2.67 -2.30
N ALA A 104 26.05 1.50 -2.72
CA ALA A 104 26.81 0.58 -3.57
C ALA A 104 27.16 1.16 -4.95
N THR A 105 26.22 1.94 -5.50
CA THR A 105 26.31 2.52 -6.85
C THR A 105 26.75 3.99 -6.87
N GLU A 106 26.99 4.58 -5.69
CA GLU A 106 27.30 6.00 -5.47
C GLU A 106 26.30 6.96 -6.17
N ARG A 107 25.05 6.54 -6.33
CA ARG A 107 23.96 7.31 -6.97
C ARG A 107 22.64 7.06 -6.25
N PHE A 108 21.64 7.88 -6.54
CA PHE A 108 20.30 7.62 -6.04
C PHE A 108 19.68 6.39 -6.76
N PRO A 109 19.15 5.39 -6.03
CA PRO A 109 18.70 4.11 -6.57
C PRO A 109 17.27 4.20 -7.14
N LEU A 110 17.13 4.84 -8.31
CA LEU A 110 15.88 4.93 -9.08
C LEU A 110 16.12 4.86 -10.60
N GLY A 111 17.14 4.12 -11.02
CA GLY A 111 17.57 3.99 -12.40
C GLY A 111 16.86 2.91 -13.22
N ASN A 112 16.14 1.99 -12.58
CA ASN A 112 15.46 0.87 -13.24
C ASN A 112 14.10 0.51 -12.59
N MET A 113 13.37 -0.43 -13.21
CA MET A 113 12.05 -0.84 -12.72
C MET A 113 12.07 -1.54 -11.36
N TYR A 114 13.09 -2.36 -11.07
CA TYR A 114 13.24 -2.98 -9.74
C TYR A 114 13.33 -1.93 -8.63
N GLU A 115 14.18 -0.93 -8.82
CA GLU A 115 14.39 0.17 -7.88
C GLU A 115 13.11 1.02 -7.73
N PHE A 116 12.39 1.29 -8.83
CA PHE A 116 11.09 1.97 -8.80
C PHE A 116 10.03 1.19 -8.00
N VAL A 117 9.84 -0.09 -8.31
CA VAL A 117 8.84 -0.93 -7.63
C VAL A 117 9.18 -1.09 -6.15
N SER A 118 10.46 -1.25 -5.82
CA SER A 118 10.96 -1.29 -4.45
C SER A 118 10.62 0.00 -3.68
N MET A 119 10.85 1.17 -4.28
CA MET A 119 10.48 2.46 -3.70
C MET A 119 8.96 2.60 -3.54
N ALA A 120 8.16 2.23 -4.54
CA ALA A 120 6.70 2.30 -4.49
C ALA A 120 6.11 1.37 -3.41
N CYS A 121 6.63 0.14 -3.29
CA CYS A 121 6.26 -0.80 -2.22
C CYS A 121 6.61 -0.24 -0.84
N THR A 122 7.82 0.31 -0.69
CA THR A 122 8.28 0.95 0.56
C THR A 122 7.38 2.11 0.96
N ALA A 123 7.04 2.97 -0.01
CA ALA A 123 6.12 4.08 0.20
C ALA A 123 4.72 3.59 0.59
N ALA A 124 4.19 2.54 -0.05
CA ALA A 124 2.90 1.96 0.29
C ALA A 124 2.87 1.40 1.72
N VAL A 125 3.92 0.69 2.14
CA VAL A 125 4.05 0.13 3.50
C VAL A 125 4.15 1.25 4.54
N ILE A 126 5.05 2.23 4.34
CA ILE A 126 5.23 3.36 5.27
C ILE A 126 3.95 4.19 5.37
N PHE A 127 3.33 4.51 4.24
CA PHE A 127 2.08 5.25 4.22
C PHE A 127 0.94 4.46 4.88
N GLY A 128 0.88 3.14 4.65
CA GLY A 128 -0.01 2.23 5.38
C GLY A 128 0.19 2.30 6.89
N LEU A 129 1.46 2.33 7.36
CA LEU A 129 1.81 2.47 8.78
C LEU A 129 1.34 3.79 9.38
N ILE A 130 1.10 4.81 8.56
CA ILE A 130 0.56 6.11 8.98
C ILE A 130 -0.97 6.10 8.99
N VAL A 131 -1.59 5.66 7.89
CA VAL A 131 -3.03 5.83 7.68
C VAL A 131 -3.86 4.71 8.35
N LEU A 132 -3.32 3.50 8.47
CA LEU A 132 -4.00 2.33 9.05
C LEU A 132 -3.75 2.16 10.57
N ARG A 133 -3.35 3.23 11.27
CA ARG A 133 -3.07 3.21 12.71
C ARG A 133 -4.31 2.98 13.57
N LYS A 134 -5.48 3.43 13.09
CA LYS A 134 -6.73 3.31 13.87
C LYS A 134 -7.21 1.85 13.90
N PRO A 135 -7.75 1.36 15.03
CA PRO A 135 -8.26 0.00 15.14
C PRO A 135 -9.27 -0.38 14.05
N ALA A 136 -10.09 0.58 13.60
CA ALA A 136 -11.08 0.38 12.54
C ALA A 136 -10.47 -0.05 11.19
N TYR A 137 -9.20 0.25 10.94
CA TYR A 137 -8.50 -0.10 9.70
C TYR A 137 -7.58 -1.31 9.87
N ARG A 138 -7.56 -1.95 11.04
CA ARG A 138 -6.57 -2.99 11.36
C ARG A 138 -6.60 -4.15 10.38
N ILE A 139 -7.79 -4.58 9.99
CA ILE A 139 -8.00 -5.69 9.06
C ILE A 139 -7.53 -5.38 7.63
N MET A 140 -7.33 -4.09 7.32
CA MET A 140 -6.88 -3.66 6.00
C MET A 140 -5.45 -4.05 5.68
N TRP A 141 -4.64 -4.34 6.70
CA TRP A 141 -3.27 -4.80 6.52
C TRP A 141 -3.17 -6.08 5.70
N VAL A 142 -4.06 -7.05 5.92
CA VAL A 142 -4.10 -8.31 5.13
C VAL A 142 -4.21 -7.97 3.64
N TYR A 143 -5.10 -7.05 3.28
CA TYR A 143 -5.38 -6.72 1.88
C TYR A 143 -4.35 -5.78 1.25
N LEU A 144 -3.64 -4.97 2.04
CA LEU A 144 -2.55 -4.13 1.56
C LEU A 144 -1.27 -4.94 1.34
N VAL A 145 -0.97 -5.88 2.24
CA VAL A 145 0.26 -6.69 2.18
C VAL A 145 0.27 -7.63 0.97
N VAL A 146 -0.89 -8.19 0.58
CA VAL A 146 -0.99 -9.11 -0.57
C VAL A 146 -0.45 -8.50 -1.87
N PRO A 147 -0.95 -7.35 -2.37
CA PRO A 147 -0.41 -6.78 -3.60
C PRO A 147 1.03 -6.28 -3.44
N VAL A 148 1.45 -5.82 -2.24
CA VAL A 148 2.87 -5.48 -1.99
C VAL A 148 3.76 -6.71 -2.15
N LEU A 149 3.37 -7.86 -1.61
CA LEU A 149 4.10 -9.13 -1.78
C LEU A 149 4.16 -9.54 -3.24
N ILE A 150 3.06 -9.44 -3.99
CA ILE A 150 3.04 -9.73 -5.43
C ILE A 150 4.02 -8.83 -6.18
N LEU A 151 4.00 -7.52 -5.90
CA LEU A 151 4.91 -6.56 -6.52
C LEU A 151 6.37 -6.80 -6.15
N MET A 152 6.67 -7.15 -4.89
CA MET A 152 8.02 -7.51 -4.46
C MET A 152 8.50 -8.81 -5.11
N PHE A 153 7.63 -9.81 -5.22
CA PHE A 153 7.95 -11.06 -5.90
C PHE A 153 8.26 -10.82 -7.39
N LEU A 154 7.43 -10.02 -8.06
CA LEU A 154 7.64 -9.63 -9.46
C LEU A 154 8.94 -8.82 -9.61
N ALA A 155 9.23 -7.93 -8.67
CA ALA A 155 10.46 -7.15 -8.64
C ALA A 155 11.69 -8.07 -8.55
N ALA A 156 11.69 -9.06 -7.65
CA ALA A 156 12.81 -10.00 -7.48
C ALA A 156 13.00 -10.97 -8.66
N THR A 157 11.93 -11.32 -9.37
CA THR A 157 11.96 -12.42 -10.35
C THR A 157 12.02 -11.96 -11.79
N VAL A 158 11.26 -10.91 -12.14
CA VAL A 158 11.10 -10.48 -13.54
C VAL A 158 11.76 -9.13 -13.80
N LEU A 159 11.79 -8.24 -12.81
CA LEU A 159 12.30 -6.88 -12.98
C LEU A 159 13.68 -6.67 -12.39
N TYR A 160 14.26 -7.70 -11.77
CA TYR A 160 15.56 -7.62 -11.13
C TYR A 160 16.60 -7.20 -12.17
N ALA A 161 17.34 -6.17 -11.83
CA ALA A 161 18.47 -5.69 -12.60
C ALA A 161 19.62 -5.57 -11.62
N ASP A 162 20.86 -5.75 -12.08
CA ASP A 162 22.01 -5.56 -11.22
C ASP A 162 22.09 -4.12 -10.73
N ALA A 163 22.73 -3.94 -9.57
CA ALA A 163 23.22 -2.63 -9.22
C ALA A 163 24.24 -2.25 -10.31
N ALA A 164 24.05 -1.09 -10.92
CA ALA A 164 24.86 -0.66 -12.05
C ALA A 164 24.73 0.87 -12.25
N PRO A 165 25.73 1.51 -12.90
CA PRO A 165 25.63 2.91 -13.29
C PRO A 165 24.39 3.17 -14.16
N VAL A 166 23.72 4.30 -13.94
CA VAL A 166 22.61 4.71 -14.81
C VAL A 166 23.11 4.98 -16.24
N VAL A 167 22.29 4.61 -17.22
CA VAL A 167 22.54 4.95 -18.64
C VAL A 167 22.73 6.46 -18.78
N PRO A 168 23.60 6.94 -19.70
CA PRO A 168 23.98 8.35 -19.78
C PRO A 168 22.80 9.32 -19.87
N ALA A 169 21.72 8.94 -20.57
CA ALA A 169 20.50 9.74 -20.71
C ALA A 169 19.75 9.97 -19.38
N LEU A 170 19.98 9.13 -18.36
CA LEU A 170 19.36 9.22 -17.03
C LEU A 170 20.22 9.99 -16.01
N ARG A 171 21.45 10.41 -16.37
CA ARG A 171 22.35 11.15 -15.48
C ARG A 171 21.90 12.60 -15.36
N SER A 172 20.89 12.85 -14.53
CA SER A 172 20.34 14.20 -14.31
C SER A 172 19.98 14.44 -12.86
N PHE A 173 20.13 15.68 -12.41
CA PHE A 173 19.70 16.15 -11.09
C PHE A 173 18.20 15.97 -10.86
N TRP A 174 17.40 16.03 -11.93
CA TRP A 174 15.94 15.97 -11.83
C TRP A 174 15.40 14.56 -11.65
N LEU A 175 16.14 13.53 -12.07
CA LEU A 175 15.65 12.14 -12.03
C LEU A 175 15.35 11.66 -10.60
N PRO A 176 16.25 11.80 -9.61
CA PRO A 176 15.95 11.38 -8.25
C PRO A 176 14.71 12.07 -7.68
N ILE A 177 14.52 13.35 -8.00
CA ILE A 177 13.38 14.15 -7.51
C ILE A 177 12.08 13.68 -8.15
N HIS A 178 12.03 13.65 -9.48
CA HIS A 178 10.85 13.23 -10.25
C HIS A 178 10.43 11.80 -9.89
N VAL A 179 11.38 10.86 -9.99
CA VAL A 179 11.08 9.43 -9.85
C VAL A 179 10.73 9.09 -8.41
N THR A 180 11.30 9.76 -7.40
CA THR A 180 10.88 9.56 -6.00
C THR A 180 9.44 10.00 -5.80
N ILE A 181 9.08 11.20 -6.26
CA ILE A 181 7.75 11.76 -6.04
C ILE A 181 6.68 10.91 -6.74
N ILE A 182 6.93 10.48 -7.98
CA ILE A 182 5.98 9.64 -8.72
C ILE A 182 5.89 8.21 -8.14
N SER A 183 7.00 7.65 -7.62
CA SER A 183 7.01 6.33 -6.96
C SER A 183 6.22 6.36 -5.64
N VAL A 184 6.43 7.41 -4.84
CA VAL A 184 5.69 7.63 -3.58
C VAL A 184 4.19 7.82 -3.87
N GLY A 185 3.85 8.63 -4.87
CA GLY A 185 2.46 8.79 -5.32
C GLY A 185 1.82 7.46 -5.74
N SER A 186 2.56 6.63 -6.48
CA SER A 186 2.11 5.30 -6.92
C SER A 186 1.88 4.35 -5.74
N GLY A 187 2.77 4.35 -4.74
CA GLY A 187 2.58 3.59 -3.50
C GLY A 187 1.35 4.04 -2.69
N ILE A 188 1.06 5.34 -2.65
CA ILE A 188 -0.16 5.86 -2.02
C ILE A 188 -1.42 5.44 -2.78
N PHE A 189 -1.38 5.47 -4.12
CA PHE A 189 -2.48 5.00 -4.94
C PHE A 189 -2.76 3.51 -4.81
N LEU A 190 -1.75 2.69 -4.50
CA LEU A 190 -1.97 1.28 -4.14
C LEU A 190 -2.91 1.14 -2.94
N VAL A 191 -2.69 1.91 -1.88
CA VAL A 191 -3.58 1.92 -0.69
C VAL A 191 -4.99 2.35 -1.07
N SER A 192 -5.11 3.38 -1.91
CA SER A 192 -6.40 3.88 -2.41
C SER A 192 -7.16 2.87 -3.26
N GLY A 193 -6.46 2.19 -4.18
CA GLY A 193 -6.99 1.15 -5.06
C GLY A 193 -7.52 -0.03 -4.25
N VAL A 194 -6.73 -0.54 -3.30
CA VAL A 194 -7.14 -1.61 -2.37
C VAL A 194 -8.40 -1.20 -1.60
N ALA A 195 -8.42 0.00 -1.01
CA ALA A 195 -9.59 0.48 -0.29
C ALA A 195 -10.86 0.56 -1.16
N SER A 196 -10.72 0.93 -2.44
CA SER A 196 -11.84 1.05 -3.38
C SER A 196 -12.37 -0.30 -3.85
N VAL A 197 -11.49 -1.27 -4.09
CA VAL A 197 -11.89 -2.66 -4.39
C VAL A 197 -12.67 -3.25 -3.21
N LEU A 198 -12.16 -3.07 -1.99
CA LEU A 198 -12.83 -3.55 -0.79
C LEU A 198 -14.17 -2.84 -0.54
N PHE A 199 -14.25 -1.54 -0.85
CA PHE A 199 -15.50 -0.78 -0.78
C PHE A 199 -16.57 -1.37 -1.73
N LEU A 200 -16.22 -1.67 -2.98
CA LEU A 200 -17.15 -2.29 -3.93
C LEU A 200 -17.58 -3.68 -3.46
N LEU A 201 -16.65 -4.49 -2.94
CA LEU A 201 -16.95 -5.78 -2.35
C LEU A 201 -17.94 -5.62 -1.18
N ARG A 202 -17.75 -4.59 -0.35
CA ARG A 202 -18.62 -4.31 0.80
C ARG A 202 -20.01 -3.84 0.41
N ILE A 203 -20.14 -3.08 -0.69
CA ILE A 203 -21.45 -2.70 -1.25
C ILE A 203 -22.15 -3.92 -1.87
N ARG A 204 -21.40 -4.80 -2.52
CA ARG A 204 -21.95 -6.02 -3.14
C ARG A 204 -22.46 -7.03 -2.11
N PHE A 205 -21.92 -7.01 -0.88
CA PHE A 205 -22.29 -7.88 0.23
C PHE A 205 -22.53 -7.06 1.52
N PRO A 206 -23.70 -6.42 1.66
CA PRO A 206 -24.07 -5.65 2.85
C PRO A 206 -24.10 -6.52 4.13
N LYS A 207 -23.93 -5.89 5.30
CA LYS A 207 -24.06 -6.59 6.59
C LYS A 207 -25.53 -7.01 6.79
N GLY A 208 -25.75 -8.27 7.18
CA GLY A 208 -27.08 -8.77 7.56
C GLY A 208 -27.87 -9.45 6.42
N GLU A 209 -27.31 -9.52 5.21
CA GLU A 209 -27.86 -10.37 4.15
C GLU A 209 -27.23 -11.76 4.24
N GLU A 210 -28.05 -12.79 4.38
CA GLU A 210 -27.59 -14.18 4.35
C GLU A 210 -27.16 -14.53 2.93
N ARG A 211 -25.84 -14.54 2.71
CA ARG A 211 -25.23 -14.93 1.43
C ARG A 211 -24.10 -15.90 1.70
N SER A 212 -24.15 -17.04 1.02
CA SER A 212 -23.11 -18.06 1.08
C SER A 212 -22.03 -17.80 0.02
N GLY A 213 -20.78 -18.06 0.37
CA GLY A 213 -19.64 -17.98 -0.54
C GLY A 213 -18.42 -17.26 0.04
N VAL A 214 -17.26 -17.46 -0.62
CA VAL A 214 -15.96 -16.92 -0.16
C VAL A 214 -15.98 -15.40 -0.10
N PHE A 215 -16.53 -14.73 -1.12
CA PHE A 215 -16.60 -13.27 -1.17
C PHE A 215 -17.52 -12.67 -0.10
N ALA A 216 -18.60 -13.35 0.25
CA ALA A 216 -19.49 -12.93 1.35
C ALA A 216 -18.77 -13.06 2.71
N ALA A 217 -18.08 -14.18 2.94
CA ALA A 217 -17.27 -14.39 4.15
C ALA A 217 -16.15 -13.35 4.29
N ILE A 218 -15.54 -12.95 3.16
CA ILE A 218 -14.55 -11.87 3.14
C ILE A 218 -15.18 -10.54 3.55
N ALA A 219 -16.32 -10.20 2.93
CA ALA A 219 -17.01 -8.93 3.11
C ALA A 219 -17.61 -8.74 4.51
N GLU A 220 -18.01 -9.80 5.21
CA GLU A 220 -18.54 -9.75 6.58
C GLU A 220 -17.55 -9.14 7.57
N ARG A 221 -16.25 -9.41 7.38
CA ARG A 221 -15.17 -8.99 8.29
C ARG A 221 -14.61 -7.62 7.93
N LEU A 222 -14.96 -7.07 6.77
CA LEU A 222 -14.52 -5.75 6.37
C LEU A 222 -15.16 -4.64 7.24
N PRO A 223 -14.49 -3.47 7.35
CA PRO A 223 -15.10 -2.27 7.92
C PRO A 223 -16.39 -1.90 7.18
N ASP A 224 -17.13 -0.95 7.74
CA ASP A 224 -18.27 -0.39 7.03
C ASP A 224 -17.82 0.30 5.71
N ALA A 225 -18.74 0.36 4.74
CA ALA A 225 -18.43 0.91 3.42
C ALA A 225 -17.97 2.38 3.51
N GLN A 226 -18.52 3.18 4.43
CA GLN A 226 -18.13 4.58 4.56
C GLN A 226 -16.69 4.73 5.06
N THR A 227 -16.22 3.84 5.92
CA THR A 227 -14.85 3.78 6.41
C THR A 227 -13.87 3.44 5.28
N LEU A 228 -14.18 2.45 4.45
CA LEU A 228 -13.37 2.09 3.27
C LEU A 228 -13.33 3.22 2.24
N ASP A 229 -14.48 3.81 1.97
CA ASP A 229 -14.63 4.94 1.07
C ASP A 229 -13.88 6.19 1.54
N ARG A 230 -13.93 6.49 2.85
CA ARG A 230 -13.18 7.58 3.47
C ARG A 230 -11.68 7.34 3.38
N LEU A 231 -11.23 6.10 3.52
CA LEU A 231 -9.83 5.76 3.35
C LEU A 231 -9.38 5.98 1.89
N ALA A 232 -10.12 5.45 0.91
CA ALA A 232 -9.83 5.66 -0.51
C ALA A 232 -9.75 7.16 -0.85
N TYR A 233 -10.71 7.95 -0.38
CA TYR A 233 -10.74 9.40 -0.64
C TYR A 233 -9.55 10.13 0.02
N ARG A 234 -9.27 9.86 1.31
CA ARG A 234 -8.17 10.52 2.04
C ARG A 234 -6.81 10.21 1.46
N THR A 235 -6.59 8.96 1.07
CA THR A 235 -5.34 8.54 0.44
C THR A 235 -5.19 9.17 -0.94
N THR A 236 -6.26 9.24 -1.72
CA THR A 236 -6.23 9.89 -3.05
C THR A 236 -5.97 11.39 -2.98
N ILE A 237 -6.54 12.12 -2.00
CA ILE A 237 -6.26 13.55 -1.83
C ILE A 237 -4.76 13.81 -1.63
N ILE A 238 -4.05 12.89 -0.99
CA ILE A 238 -2.61 13.01 -0.75
C ILE A 238 -1.82 12.53 -1.98
N GLY A 239 -2.23 11.42 -2.58
CA GLY A 239 -1.54 10.84 -3.75
C GLY A 239 -1.66 11.70 -5.01
N PHE A 240 -2.81 12.34 -5.25
CA PHE A 240 -3.07 13.16 -6.43
C PHE A 240 -2.10 14.34 -6.63
N PRO A 241 -1.89 15.25 -5.65
CA PRO A 241 -0.94 16.35 -5.82
C PRO A 241 0.51 15.85 -5.93
N LEU A 242 0.87 14.77 -5.23
CA LEU A 242 2.20 14.15 -5.39
C LEU A 242 2.38 13.61 -6.81
N PHE A 243 1.39 12.88 -7.34
CA PHE A 243 1.45 12.35 -8.69
C PHE A 243 1.47 13.46 -9.75
N GLY A 244 0.66 14.51 -9.56
CA GLY A 244 0.68 15.70 -10.43
C GLY A 244 2.02 16.44 -10.40
N ALA A 245 2.59 16.66 -9.22
CA ALA A 245 3.94 17.21 -9.08
C ALA A 245 4.98 16.32 -9.76
N GLY A 246 4.83 14.99 -9.62
CA GLY A 246 5.63 14.01 -10.34
C GLY A 246 5.57 14.24 -11.85
N ILE A 247 4.39 14.33 -12.45
CA ILE A 247 4.24 14.58 -13.90
C ILE A 247 4.91 15.90 -14.32
N ILE A 248 4.68 16.98 -13.57
CA ILE A 248 5.28 18.30 -13.87
C ILE A 248 6.80 18.25 -13.81
N LEU A 249 7.36 17.61 -12.77
CA LEU A 249 8.81 17.44 -12.63
C LEU A 249 9.38 16.50 -13.69
N GLY A 250 8.57 15.54 -14.17
CA GLY A 250 8.90 14.69 -15.30
C GLY A 250 9.04 15.49 -16.59
N ALA A 251 8.14 16.43 -16.84
CA ALA A 251 8.22 17.34 -17.98
C ALA A 251 9.47 18.25 -17.91
N ILE A 252 9.81 18.77 -16.72
CA ILE A 252 11.05 19.56 -16.53
C ILE A 252 12.30 18.71 -16.80
N TRP A 253 12.29 17.46 -16.32
CA TRP A 253 13.37 16.52 -16.59
C TRP A 253 13.46 16.15 -18.08
N ALA A 254 12.33 15.98 -18.77
CA ALA A 254 12.28 15.70 -20.21
C ALA A 254 12.93 16.82 -21.03
N GLU A 255 12.73 18.09 -20.66
CA GLU A 255 13.43 19.22 -21.27
C GLU A 255 14.95 19.10 -21.10
N ALA A 256 15.40 18.78 -19.88
CA ALA A 256 16.83 18.63 -19.61
C ALA A 256 17.47 17.41 -20.32
N ALA A 257 16.71 16.35 -20.56
CA ALA A 257 17.21 15.11 -21.15
C ALA A 257 17.11 15.08 -22.69
N TRP A 258 16.04 15.65 -23.26
CA TRP A 258 15.71 15.53 -24.69
C TRP A 258 15.42 16.87 -25.37
N GLY A 259 15.53 18.01 -24.68
CA GLY A 259 15.30 19.34 -25.24
C GLY A 259 13.84 19.67 -25.54
N ARG A 260 12.90 18.95 -24.91
CA ARG A 260 11.46 19.26 -24.95
C ARG A 260 10.75 18.85 -23.66
N PHE A 261 9.86 19.71 -23.16
CA PHE A 261 9.06 19.42 -21.96
C PHE A 261 8.06 18.26 -22.10
N TRP A 262 7.57 18.01 -23.31
CA TRP A 262 6.55 16.99 -23.58
C TRP A 262 6.61 16.58 -25.05
N GLY A 263 6.38 15.30 -25.34
CA GLY A 263 6.35 14.76 -26.70
C GLY A 263 5.26 13.75 -26.99
N TRP A 264 4.26 13.61 -26.11
CA TRP A 264 3.11 12.69 -26.30
C TRP A 264 3.53 11.23 -26.50
N ASP A 265 4.64 10.82 -25.91
CA ASP A 265 5.00 9.42 -25.93
C ASP A 265 4.01 8.59 -25.07
N PRO A 266 3.99 7.27 -25.22
CA PRO A 266 3.02 6.43 -24.51
C PRO A 266 3.08 6.57 -22.98
N LYS A 267 4.25 6.83 -22.38
CA LYS A 267 4.39 6.97 -20.93
C LYS A 267 3.88 8.32 -20.46
N GLU A 268 4.25 9.39 -21.16
CA GLU A 268 3.73 10.74 -20.93
C GLU A 268 2.20 10.76 -21.07
N THR A 269 1.68 10.19 -22.16
CA THR A 269 0.25 10.15 -22.46
C THR A 269 -0.55 9.37 -21.41
N VAL A 270 -0.11 8.16 -21.04
CA VAL A 270 -0.82 7.36 -20.03
C VAL A 270 -0.69 7.97 -18.63
N SER A 271 0.41 8.66 -18.32
CA SER A 271 0.55 9.41 -17.07
C SER A 271 -0.48 10.55 -17.00
N PHE A 272 -0.65 11.29 -18.11
CA PHE A 272 -1.67 12.34 -18.19
C PHE A 272 -3.09 11.77 -18.11
N ILE A 273 -3.39 10.66 -18.81
CA ILE A 273 -4.68 9.96 -18.69
C ILE A 273 -4.95 9.56 -17.24
N SER A 274 -3.96 8.97 -16.56
CA SER A 274 -4.09 8.56 -15.16
C SER A 274 -4.41 9.77 -14.27
N TRP A 275 -3.71 10.90 -14.48
CA TRP A 275 -3.98 12.13 -13.75
C TRP A 275 -5.40 12.67 -14.00
N VAL A 276 -5.87 12.68 -15.25
CA VAL A 276 -7.24 13.07 -15.59
C VAL A 276 -8.28 12.16 -14.94
N VAL A 277 -8.07 10.85 -14.92
CA VAL A 277 -8.99 9.89 -14.27
C VAL A 277 -9.05 10.14 -12.76
N TYR A 278 -7.91 10.36 -12.10
CA TYR A 278 -7.91 10.71 -10.67
C TYR A 278 -8.51 12.08 -10.37
N ALA A 279 -8.31 13.07 -11.26
CA ALA A 279 -8.99 14.35 -11.18
C ALA A 279 -10.51 14.19 -11.31
N ALA A 280 -10.97 13.38 -12.27
CA ALA A 280 -12.38 13.04 -12.44
C ALA A 280 -12.95 12.31 -11.21
N TYR A 281 -12.17 11.43 -10.58
CA TYR A 281 -12.56 10.80 -9.31
C TYR A 281 -12.76 11.86 -8.22
N LEU A 282 -11.79 12.74 -7.98
CA LEU A 282 -11.90 13.78 -6.95
C LEU A 282 -13.05 14.77 -7.26
N HIS A 283 -13.24 15.12 -8.54
CA HIS A 283 -14.34 15.97 -8.98
C HIS A 283 -15.71 15.31 -8.78
N ALA A 284 -15.84 14.03 -9.14
CA ALA A 284 -17.04 13.24 -8.88
C ALA A 284 -17.32 13.15 -7.37
N ARG A 285 -16.29 13.08 -6.53
CA ARG A 285 -16.43 13.07 -5.07
C ARG A 285 -16.86 14.41 -4.48
N ALA A 286 -16.42 15.52 -5.09
CA ALA A 286 -16.80 16.87 -4.70
C ALA A 286 -18.21 17.26 -5.19
N THR A 287 -18.68 16.65 -6.28
CA THR A 287 -20.00 16.95 -6.88
C THR A 287 -21.11 16.15 -6.20
N SER A 288 -22.14 16.86 -5.72
CA SER A 288 -23.34 16.28 -5.10
C SER A 288 -24.04 15.32 -6.09
N GLY A 289 -24.03 14.01 -5.79
CA GLY A 289 -24.72 12.98 -6.58
C GLY A 289 -23.84 11.79 -7.04
N TRP A 290 -22.51 11.93 -7.02
CA TRP A 290 -21.57 10.86 -7.41
C TRP A 290 -20.81 10.23 -6.23
N ARG A 291 -21.11 10.68 -5.01
CA ARG A 291 -20.75 10.01 -3.76
C ARG A 291 -21.42 8.64 -3.75
N ASN A 292 -20.75 7.56 -4.20
CA ASN A 292 -21.05 6.13 -3.99
C ASN A 292 -20.20 5.27 -4.98
N THR A 293 -20.69 4.08 -5.34
CA THR A 293 -20.13 3.04 -6.21
C THR A 293 -19.47 3.55 -7.50
N ARG A 294 -20.05 4.55 -8.17
CA ARG A 294 -19.52 5.09 -9.44
C ARG A 294 -18.14 5.71 -9.24
N ALA A 295 -17.94 6.52 -8.20
CA ALA A 295 -16.63 7.10 -7.91
C ALA A 295 -15.59 6.01 -7.59
N ALA A 296 -15.97 4.95 -6.86
CA ALA A 296 -15.03 3.86 -6.59
C ALA A 296 -14.57 3.14 -7.86
N TRP A 297 -15.44 2.97 -8.87
CA TRP A 297 -15.02 2.46 -10.17
C TRP A 297 -14.03 3.39 -10.89
N ILE A 298 -14.26 4.71 -10.88
CA ILE A 298 -13.31 5.67 -11.46
C ILE A 298 -11.94 5.54 -10.77
N ASN A 299 -11.92 5.40 -9.45
CA ASN A 299 -10.68 5.25 -8.69
C ASN A 299 -9.93 3.95 -9.06
N ILE A 300 -10.66 2.84 -9.22
CA ILE A 300 -10.08 1.57 -9.67
C ILE A 300 -9.53 1.69 -11.08
N VAL A 301 -10.26 2.36 -12.00
CA VAL A 301 -9.76 2.62 -13.35
C VAL A 301 -8.47 3.44 -13.27
N GLY A 302 -8.41 4.51 -12.46
CA GLY A 302 -7.19 5.30 -12.26
C GLY A 302 -6.03 4.48 -11.71
N PHE A 303 -6.30 3.57 -10.77
CA PHE A 303 -5.28 2.66 -10.26
C PHE A 303 -4.79 1.69 -11.34
N VAL A 304 -5.69 1.13 -12.15
CA VAL A 304 -5.35 0.25 -13.27
C VAL A 304 -4.55 1.00 -14.34
N THR A 305 -4.87 2.27 -14.65
CA THR A 305 -4.07 3.04 -15.61
C THR A 305 -2.66 3.33 -15.09
N VAL A 306 -2.49 3.56 -13.79
CA VAL A 306 -1.15 3.67 -13.16
C VAL A 306 -0.37 2.36 -13.28
N LEU A 307 -1.01 1.21 -13.01
CA LEU A 307 -0.37 -0.11 -13.19
C LEU A 307 -0.05 -0.40 -14.66
N PHE A 308 -0.94 -0.03 -15.57
CA PHE A 308 -0.72 -0.16 -17.02
C PHE A 308 0.47 0.66 -17.48
N ASN A 309 0.59 1.90 -16.99
CA ASN A 309 1.76 2.74 -17.25
C ASN A 309 3.05 2.13 -16.68
N LEU A 310 2.97 1.57 -15.48
CA LEU A 310 4.12 0.96 -14.82
C LEU A 310 4.59 -0.30 -15.56
N PHE A 311 3.71 -1.24 -15.88
CA PHE A 311 4.11 -2.54 -16.44
C PHE A 311 4.06 -2.56 -17.96
N ILE A 312 2.92 -2.25 -18.56
CA ILE A 312 2.74 -2.44 -20.00
C ILE A 312 3.57 -1.45 -20.79
N ILE A 313 3.52 -0.16 -20.44
CA ILE A 313 4.30 0.84 -21.17
C ILE A 313 5.81 0.62 -21.00
N ASN A 314 6.29 0.23 -19.82
CA ASN A 314 7.72 -0.01 -19.64
C ASN A 314 8.21 -1.34 -20.24
N MET A 315 7.40 -2.41 -20.24
CA MET A 315 7.84 -3.74 -20.69
C MET A 315 7.53 -4.04 -22.16
N VAL A 316 6.45 -3.48 -22.70
CA VAL A 316 5.91 -3.86 -24.01
C VAL A 316 6.13 -2.79 -25.07
N VAL A 317 6.21 -1.52 -24.66
CA VAL A 317 6.30 -0.40 -25.59
C VAL A 317 7.74 0.12 -25.64
N SER A 318 8.35 0.05 -26.83
CA SER A 318 9.63 0.70 -27.08
C SER A 318 9.45 2.22 -27.12
N GLY A 319 10.17 2.94 -26.27
CA GLY A 319 10.13 4.40 -26.18
C GLY A 319 11.28 4.97 -25.36
N LEU A 320 11.45 6.30 -25.41
CA LEU A 320 12.52 7.04 -24.73
C LEU A 320 12.54 6.86 -23.19
N HIS A 321 11.44 6.31 -22.66
CA HIS A 321 11.22 6.05 -21.25
C HIS A 321 11.14 4.56 -20.86
N SER A 322 11.47 3.66 -21.78
CA SER A 322 11.50 2.23 -21.52
C SER A 322 12.73 1.89 -20.68
N TYR A 323 12.61 1.96 -19.36
CA TYR A 323 13.67 1.64 -18.39
C TYR A 323 13.58 0.20 -17.88
N ALA A 324 12.95 -0.70 -18.64
CA ALA A 324 12.85 -2.10 -18.25
C ALA A 324 14.21 -2.76 -18.02
N GLY A 325 15.29 -2.26 -18.65
CA GLY A 325 16.61 -2.91 -18.54
C GLY A 325 16.62 -4.34 -19.09
N LEU A 326 15.58 -4.72 -19.84
CA LEU A 326 15.36 -6.06 -20.40
C LEU A 326 15.87 -6.19 -21.84
N ASN A 327 16.75 -5.29 -22.28
CA ASN A 327 17.41 -5.36 -23.60
C ASN A 327 18.93 -5.33 -23.42
#